data_AF-A0A2D6Q4W0-F1
#
_entry.id   AF-A0A2D6Q4W0-F1
#
_cell.length_a   1.000
_cell.length_b   1.000
_cell.length_c   1.000
_cell.angle_alpha   90.00
_cell.angle_beta   90.00
_cell.angle_gamma   90.00
#
_symmetry.space_group_name_H-M   'P 1'
#
loop_
_entity.id
_entity.type
_entity.pdbx_description
1 polymer ?
#
loop_
_entity_poly.entity_id
_entity_poly.type
_entity_poly.pdbx_seq_one_letter_code
_entity_poly.pdbx_strand_id
1 'polypeptide(L)'
;MNPGLERILKSIRGVKKLKEVDIPSVRSEVIDITQYLNPKQDEVRSYRPHKVTVKGVDYIACDAKSINRQMNQRGRGDYRHLFTPQGEYVGIAVHAHKGYKKVA
;
A
#
# COMPACT_ATOMS: atom_id res chain seq x y z
N MET A 1 -8.97 17.37 0.89
CA MET A 1 -8.84 15.90 1.01
C MET A 1 -9.15 15.28 -0.34
N ASN A 2 -8.32 14.36 -0.83
CA ASN A 2 -8.48 13.75 -2.17
C ASN A 2 -9.63 12.71 -2.12
N PRO A 3 -10.80 12.95 -2.74
CA PRO A 3 -11.97 12.07 -2.62
C PRO A 3 -11.71 10.65 -3.17
N GLY A 4 -10.70 10.49 -4.03
CA GLY A 4 -10.25 9.19 -4.51
C GLY A 4 -9.68 8.29 -3.40
N LEU A 5 -8.98 8.86 -2.41
CA LEU A 5 -8.34 8.10 -1.33
C LEU A 5 -9.38 7.41 -0.44
N GLU A 6 -10.41 8.14 -0.01
CA GLU A 6 -11.47 7.59 0.86
C GLU A 6 -12.23 6.44 0.19
N ARG A 7 -12.46 6.53 -1.12
CA ARG A 7 -13.09 5.45 -1.89
C ARG A 7 -12.22 4.18 -1.88
N ILE A 8 -10.90 4.33 -2.05
CA ILE A 8 -9.96 3.21 -2.02
C ILE A 8 -9.83 2.63 -0.61
N LEU A 9 -9.76 3.47 0.43
CA LEU A 9 -9.71 2.98 1.80
C LEU A 9 -10.98 2.19 2.18
N LYS A 10 -12.15 2.60 1.67
CA LYS A 10 -13.38 1.83 1.81
C LYS A 10 -13.32 0.48 1.09
N SER A 11 -12.66 0.37 -0.08
CA SER A 11 -12.54 -0.90 -0.81
C SER A 11 -11.72 -1.94 -0.03
N ILE A 12 -10.74 -1.49 0.78
CA ILE A 12 -9.93 -2.39 1.64
C ILE A 12 -10.83 -3.17 2.60
N ARG A 13 -11.84 -2.54 3.21
CA ARG A 13 -12.79 -3.22 4.09
C ARG A 13 -13.66 -4.26 3.37
N GLY A 14 -13.78 -4.15 2.04
CA GLY A 14 -14.45 -5.14 1.20
C GLY A 14 -13.67 -6.45 1.06
N VAL A 15 -12.37 -6.45 1.36
CA VAL A 15 -11.54 -7.66 1.34
C VAL A 15 -11.78 -8.43 2.64
N LYS A 16 -12.32 -9.66 2.54
CA LYS A 16 -12.69 -10.49 3.71
C LYS A 16 -11.58 -10.58 4.77
N LYS A 17 -10.32 -10.73 4.35
CA LYS A 17 -9.16 -10.82 5.25
C LYS A 17 -8.75 -9.48 5.91
N LEU A 18 -9.16 -8.36 5.34
CA LEU A 18 -8.77 -7.01 5.78
C LEU A 18 -9.97 -6.21 6.34
N LYS A 19 -11.12 -6.86 6.53
CA LYS A 19 -12.36 -6.21 6.97
C LYS A 19 -12.20 -5.48 8.32
N GLU A 20 -11.37 -6.04 9.20
CA GLU A 20 -11.13 -5.56 10.56
C GLU A 20 -9.88 -4.69 10.67
N VAL A 21 -9.19 -4.43 9.56
CA VAL A 21 -7.99 -3.59 9.58
C VAL A 21 -8.37 -2.16 9.99
N ASP A 22 -7.54 -1.59 10.87
CA ASP A 22 -7.67 -0.20 11.30
C ASP A 22 -7.37 0.78 10.15
N ILE A 23 -8.44 1.25 9.49
CA ILE A 23 -8.36 2.18 8.35
C ILE A 23 -7.68 3.51 8.70
N PRO A 24 -7.89 4.14 9.87
CA PRO A 24 -7.10 5.27 10.33
C PRO A 24 -5.58 5.04 10.26
N SER A 25 -5.06 3.92 10.80
CA SER A 25 -3.63 3.59 10.69
C SER A 25 -3.17 3.43 9.25
N VAL A 26 -3.96 2.74 8.43
CA VAL A 26 -3.67 2.56 6.99
C VAL A 26 -3.64 3.91 6.27
N ARG A 27 -4.57 4.82 6.60
CA ARG A 27 -4.63 6.17 6.02
C ARG A 27 -3.37 6.96 6.37
N SER A 28 -2.97 6.98 7.63
CA SER A 28 -1.75 7.69 8.06
C SER A 28 -0.52 7.13 7.34
N GLU A 29 -0.40 5.80 7.28
CA GLU A 29 0.70 5.13 6.55
C GLU A 29 0.72 5.51 5.06
N VAL A 30 -0.43 5.59 4.39
CA VAL A 30 -0.52 6.06 3.00
C VAL A 30 -0.09 7.51 2.85
N ILE A 31 -0.47 8.39 3.78
CA ILE A 31 -0.09 9.81 3.75
C ILE A 31 1.43 9.94 3.90
N ASP A 32 2.02 9.21 4.86
CA ASP A 32 3.46 9.20 5.10
C ASP A 32 4.21 8.73 3.84
N ILE A 33 3.75 7.63 3.22
CA ILE A 33 4.37 7.13 1.98
C ILE A 33 4.20 8.13 0.83
N THR A 34 3.04 8.77 0.71
CA THR A 34 2.79 9.76 -0.36
C THR A 34 3.74 10.96 -0.23
N GLN A 35 3.99 11.44 1.00
CA GLN A 35 4.96 12.50 1.25
C GLN A 35 6.37 12.02 0.93
N TYR A 36 6.73 10.80 1.33
CA TYR A 36 8.02 10.18 1.08
C TYR A 36 8.33 9.96 -0.42
N LEU A 37 7.34 9.60 -1.23
CA LEU A 37 7.52 9.44 -2.68
C LEU A 37 7.70 10.79 -3.40
N ASN A 38 7.53 11.92 -2.70
CA ASN A 38 7.82 13.23 -3.25
C ASN A 38 9.34 13.47 -3.23
N PRO A 39 9.98 13.79 -4.37
CA PRO A 39 11.45 13.85 -4.53
C PRO A 39 12.18 14.89 -3.65
N LYS A 40 11.48 15.63 -2.80
CA LYS A 40 12.04 16.67 -1.92
C LYS A 40 12.36 16.19 -0.50
N GLN A 41 12.15 14.91 -0.17
CA GLN A 41 12.38 14.38 1.18
C GLN A 41 13.47 13.31 1.21
N ASP A 42 14.57 13.62 1.90
CA ASP A 42 15.77 12.78 2.11
C ASP A 42 15.61 11.81 3.31
N GLU A 43 14.41 11.25 3.49
CA GLU A 43 14.12 10.45 4.70
C GLU A 43 14.39 8.94 4.56
N VAL A 44 14.71 8.34 5.71
CA VAL A 44 15.11 6.95 5.92
C VAL A 44 14.08 5.96 5.34
N ARG A 45 14.56 5.05 4.49
CA ARG A 45 13.82 4.12 3.60
C ARG A 45 13.02 3.02 4.32
N SER A 46 12.07 3.41 5.16
CA SER A 46 11.39 2.44 6.03
C SER A 46 10.34 1.60 5.27
N TYR A 47 9.75 2.12 4.19
CA TYR A 47 8.68 1.49 3.42
C TYR A 47 9.14 0.72 2.16
N ARG A 48 10.45 0.69 1.89
CA ARG A 48 11.09 -0.10 0.81
C ARG A 48 10.36 0.00 -0.55
N PRO A 49 10.27 1.21 -1.14
CA PRO A 49 9.64 1.41 -2.44
C PRO A 49 10.36 0.58 -3.52
N HIS A 50 9.62 -0.08 -4.40
CA HIS A 50 10.16 -0.80 -5.55
C HIS A 50 9.14 -0.89 -6.67
N LYS A 51 9.62 -0.97 -7.92
CA LYS A 51 8.74 -1.09 -9.09
C LYS A 51 8.17 -2.50 -9.19
N VAL A 52 6.89 -2.60 -9.49
CA VAL A 52 6.19 -3.87 -9.72
C VAL A 52 5.22 -3.72 -10.90
N THR A 53 5.09 -4.77 -11.69
CA THR A 53 4.09 -4.82 -12.77
C THR A 53 2.92 -5.70 -12.33
N VAL A 54 1.71 -5.15 -12.33
CA VAL A 54 0.48 -5.87 -12.01
C VAL A 54 -0.44 -5.82 -13.21
N LYS A 55 -0.69 -6.99 -13.83
CA LYS A 55 -1.51 -7.11 -15.05
C LYS A 55 -1.07 -6.17 -16.19
N GLY A 56 0.23 -5.98 -16.37
CA GLY A 56 0.79 -5.13 -17.43
C GLY A 56 0.83 -3.64 -17.11
N VAL A 57 0.44 -3.22 -15.89
CA VAL A 57 0.54 -1.83 -15.43
C VAL A 57 1.63 -1.72 -14.36
N ASP A 58 2.53 -0.75 -14.52
CA ASP A 58 3.62 -0.49 -13.59
C ASP A 58 3.17 0.38 -12.42
N TYR A 59 3.55 -0.06 -11.22
CA TYR A 59 3.28 0.61 -9.96
C TYR A 59 4.54 0.70 -9.11
N ILE A 60 4.51 1.60 -8.14
CA ILE A 60 5.45 1.64 -7.03
C ILE A 60 4.80 0.91 -5.84
N ALA A 61 5.41 -0.20 -5.41
CA ALA A 61 4.99 -0.96 -4.26
C ALA A 61 5.79 -0.56 -3.01
N CYS A 62 5.07 -0.29 -1.92
CA CYS A 62 5.63 0.05 -0.61
C CYS A 62 5.10 -0.92 0.45
N ASP A 63 5.91 -1.27 1.44
CA ASP A 63 5.53 -2.20 2.52
C ASP A 63 4.33 -1.66 3.33
N ALA A 64 3.25 -2.43 3.43
CA ALA A 64 2.04 -2.06 4.19
C ALA A 64 2.16 -2.52 5.65
N LYS A 65 3.01 -1.84 6.44
CA LYS A 65 3.41 -2.32 7.78
C LYS A 65 2.23 -2.38 8.73
N SER A 66 1.32 -1.40 8.67
CA SER A 66 0.11 -1.37 9.49
C SER A 66 -0.75 -2.62 9.30
N ILE A 67 -0.98 -3.01 8.04
CA ILE A 67 -1.70 -4.23 7.66
C ILE A 67 -0.91 -5.47 8.07
N ASN A 68 0.35 -5.56 7.67
CA ASN A 68 1.19 -6.74 7.92
C ASN A 68 1.33 -7.04 9.42
N ARG A 69 1.45 -6.00 10.26
CA ARG A 69 1.48 -6.12 11.71
C ARG A 69 0.16 -6.66 12.27
N GLN A 70 -0.99 -6.10 11.85
CA GLN A 70 -2.30 -6.56 12.30
C GLN A 70 -2.60 -7.99 11.86
N MET A 71 -2.08 -8.40 10.69
CA MET A 71 -2.18 -9.76 10.17
C MET A 71 -1.11 -10.72 10.75
N ASN A 72 -0.34 -10.30 11.77
CA ASN A 72 0.73 -11.06 12.40
C ASN A 72 1.78 -11.61 11.43
N GLN A 73 2.02 -10.90 10.32
CA GLN A 73 3.04 -11.30 9.35
C GLN A 73 4.42 -10.84 9.80
N ARG A 74 5.41 -11.75 9.72
CA ARG A 74 6.80 -11.47 10.07
C ARG A 74 7.57 -10.85 8.90
N GLY A 75 8.68 -10.17 9.20
CA GLY A 75 9.54 -9.55 8.20
C GLY A 75 8.82 -8.43 7.43
N ARG A 76 8.88 -8.47 6.10
CA ARG A 76 8.20 -7.47 5.24
C ARG A 76 6.69 -7.74 5.09
N GLY A 77 6.21 -8.91 5.48
CA GLY A 77 4.87 -9.39 5.14
C GLY A 77 4.61 -9.48 3.63
N ASP A 78 3.36 -9.78 3.27
CA ASP A 78 2.92 -10.01 1.89
C ASP A 78 2.18 -8.81 1.32
N TYR A 79 1.60 -7.94 2.16
CA TYR A 79 0.82 -6.81 1.66
C TYR A 79 1.69 -5.60 1.34
N ARG A 80 1.36 -4.93 0.23
CA ARG A 80 1.98 -3.70 -0.24
C ARG A 80 0.94 -2.65 -0.56
N HIS A 81 1.23 -1.41 -0.22
CA HIS A 81 0.58 -0.26 -0.82
C HIS A 81 1.06 -0.10 -2.25
N LEU A 82 0.14 0.15 -3.17
CA LEU A 82 0.44 0.46 -4.55
C LEU A 82 0.23 1.95 -4.80
N PHE A 83 1.19 2.54 -5.50
CA PHE A 83 1.14 3.91 -5.98
C PHE A 83 1.40 3.95 -7.49
N THR A 84 0.83 4.94 -8.17
CA THR A 84 1.22 5.26 -9.55
C THR A 84 2.68 5.75 -9.59
N PRO A 85 3.33 5.76 -10.76
CA PRO A 85 4.63 6.41 -10.90
C PRO A 85 4.65 7.89 -10.46
N GLN A 86 3.49 8.54 -10.46
CA GLN A 86 3.29 9.91 -10.01
C GLN A 86 3.06 10.04 -8.49
N GLY A 87 3.06 8.92 -7.76
CA GLY A 87 2.89 8.89 -6.30
C GLY A 87 1.43 8.87 -5.84
N GLU A 88 0.46 8.64 -6.73
CA GLU A 88 -0.95 8.57 -6.35
C GLU A 88 -1.30 7.19 -5.79
N TYR A 89 -1.94 7.13 -4.63
CA TYR A 89 -2.34 5.86 -4.03
C TYR A 89 -3.43 5.16 -4.84
N VAL A 90 -3.19 3.91 -5.23
CA VAL A 90 -4.16 3.12 -6.02
C VAL A 90 -4.78 1.96 -5.25
N GLY A 91 -4.23 1.59 -4.10
CA GLY A 91 -4.79 0.54 -3.24
C GLY A 91 -3.75 -0.45 -2.71
N ILE A 92 -4.18 -1.69 -2.45
CA ILE A 92 -3.34 -2.72 -1.81
C ILE A 92 -3.12 -3.87 -2.79
N ALA A 93 -1.90 -4.40 -2.80
CA ALA A 93 -1.57 -5.69 -3.40
C ALA A 93 -1.09 -6.69 -2.35
N VAL A 94 -1.26 -7.96 -2.66
CA VAL A 94 -0.64 -9.08 -1.95
C VAL A 94 0.43 -9.70 -2.83
N HIS A 95 1.60 -9.98 -2.27
CA HIS A 95 2.65 -10.76 -2.89
C HIS A 95 2.23 -12.24 -2.84
N ALA A 96 1.95 -12.83 -4.00
CA ALA A 96 1.63 -14.25 -4.14
C ALA A 96 2.76 -14.97 -4.90
N HIS A 97 2.69 -16.31 -4.98
CA HIS A 97 3.73 -17.14 -5.59
C HIS A 97 4.06 -16.77 -7.06
N LYS A 98 3.10 -16.16 -7.80
CA LYS A 98 3.26 -15.73 -9.20
C LYS A 98 3.47 -14.21 -9.33
N GLY A 99 3.82 -13.52 -8.25
CA GLY A 99 4.00 -12.06 -8.20
C GLY A 99 2.84 -11.33 -7.51
N TYR A 100 2.77 -10.02 -7.73
CA TYR A 100 1.81 -9.15 -7.05
C TYR A 100 0.39 -9.24 -7.63
N LYS A 101 -0.61 -9.30 -6.75
CA LYS A 101 -2.03 -9.24 -7.10
C LYS A 101 -2.72 -8.11 -6.34
N LYS A 102 -3.32 -7.15 -7.05
CA LYS A 102 -4.16 -6.10 -6.45
C LYS A 102 -5.39 -6.72 -5.79
N VAL A 103 -5.69 -6.33 -4.55
CA VAL A 103 -6.79 -6.84 -3.73
C VAL A 103 -7.79 -5.75 -3.32
N ALA A 104 -7.39 -4.48 -3.33
CA ALA A 104 -8.25 -3.33 -3.04
C ALA A 104 -7.78 -2.10 -3.81
#